data_AF-A0AAV7JVE8-F1
#
_entry.id   AF-A0AAV7JVE8-F1
#
_cell.length_a   1.000
_cell.length_b   1.000
_cell.length_c   1.000
_cell.angle_alpha   90.00
_cell.angle_beta   90.00
_cell.angle_gamma   90.00
#
_symmetry.space_group_name_H-M   'P 1'
#
loop_
_entity.id
_entity.type
_entity.pdbx_description
1 polymer ?
#
loop_
_entity_poly.entity_id
_entity_poly.type
_entity_poly.pdbx_seq_one_letter_code
_entity_poly.pdbx_strand_id
1 'polypeptide(L)'
;MASKDDNFNLKWRAYIEYHTILKIQPVQIFSDLQEILCVDCPSRSTVERWAARLRSGDADVTDLPRSGRPVSATTSENIGLIERIVMEDKCIIVNQLEQSVEISSRANHTILTTELGHRSICGKWFPHKLSENQRLARLNITQKLLETYDNCDSRRLTEIITGDETWVYYSTPYSKYKKRSWVRGDEQPAKILRPDFRKPKIMHTIFFSGHGIVLQLPCESGKAVTATFFTEQVLPNLIENIESTARKPELEERRF
;
A
#
# COMPACT_ATOMS: atom_id res chain seq x y z
N MET A 1 7.38 14.40 18.50
CA MET A 1 8.08 14.15 19.78
C MET A 1 8.49 15.52 20.30
N ALA A 2 7.85 16.02 21.36
CA ALA A 2 8.24 17.29 21.97
C ALA A 2 9.67 17.16 22.50
N SER A 3 10.53 18.13 22.19
CA SER A 3 11.91 18.15 22.66
C SER A 3 11.92 18.17 24.19
N LYS A 4 12.98 17.61 24.82
CA LYS A 4 13.18 17.66 26.28
C LYS A 4 13.13 19.10 26.82
N ASP A 5 13.46 20.08 25.96
CA ASP A 5 13.44 21.52 26.23
C ASP A 5 12.02 22.13 26.22
N ASP A 6 11.09 21.59 25.45
CA ASP A 6 9.71 22.13 25.36
C ASP A 6 8.94 21.91 26.67
N ASN A 7 9.15 20.76 27.32
CA ASN A 7 8.54 20.43 28.60
C ASN A 7 9.12 21.28 29.74
N PHE A 8 10.43 21.59 29.69
CA PHE A 8 11.05 22.49 30.66
C PHE A 8 10.50 23.92 30.53
N ASN A 9 10.37 24.41 29.29
CA ASN A 9 9.83 25.75 29.03
C ASN A 9 8.38 25.91 29.46
N LEU A 10 7.57 24.86 29.32
CA LEU A 10 6.18 24.87 29.75
C LEU A 10 6.03 25.08 31.26
N LYS A 11 6.91 24.50 32.08
CA LYS A 11 6.83 24.55 33.55
C LYS A 11 6.99 25.95 34.10
N TRP A 12 8.01 26.69 33.65
CA TRP A 12 8.22 28.05 34.14
C TRP A 12 7.21 29.04 33.53
N ARG A 13 6.66 28.78 32.33
CA ARG A 13 5.57 29.58 31.77
C ARG A 13 4.26 29.40 32.55
N ALA A 14 3.94 28.17 32.94
CA ALA A 14 2.81 27.88 33.82
C ALA A 14 2.98 28.56 35.19
N TYR A 15 4.20 28.58 35.73
CA TYR A 15 4.50 29.32 36.95
C TYR A 15 4.23 30.83 36.81
N ILE A 16 4.66 31.44 35.69
CA ILE A 16 4.35 32.85 35.39
C ILE A 16 2.84 33.07 35.25
N GLU A 17 2.11 32.15 34.61
CA GLU A 17 0.65 32.20 34.47
C GLU A 17 -0.05 32.27 35.83
N TYR A 18 0.18 31.30 36.71
CA TYR A 18 -0.43 31.26 38.03
C TYR A 18 -0.13 32.53 38.84
N HIS A 19 1.11 32.99 38.84
CA HIS A 19 1.49 34.19 39.61
C HIS A 19 1.00 35.49 38.98
N THR A 20 0.80 35.52 37.66
CA THR A 20 0.15 36.66 36.99
C THR A 20 -1.33 36.73 37.33
N ILE A 21 -2.03 35.60 37.44
CA ILE A 21 -3.43 35.51 37.90
C ILE A 21 -3.55 36.00 39.35
N LEU A 22 -2.57 35.64 40.20
CA LEU A 22 -2.46 36.12 41.59
C LEU A 22 -2.05 37.60 41.70
N LYS A 23 -1.92 38.33 40.59
CA LYS A 23 -1.57 39.75 40.52
C LYS A 23 -0.21 40.10 41.13
N ILE A 24 0.72 39.15 41.12
CA ILE A 24 2.10 39.37 41.57
C ILE A 24 2.85 40.17 40.50
N GLN A 25 3.71 41.10 40.94
CA GLN A 25 4.50 41.92 40.04
C GLN A 25 5.56 41.07 39.31
N PRO A 26 5.78 41.26 37.99
CA PRO A 26 6.73 40.46 37.22
C PRO A 26 8.16 40.42 37.78
N VAL A 27 8.57 41.48 38.49
CA VAL A 27 9.87 41.57 39.15
C VAL A 27 10.01 40.52 40.26
N GLN A 28 8.95 40.30 41.03
CA GLN A 28 8.94 39.28 42.09
C GLN A 28 8.93 37.87 41.48
N ILE A 29 8.13 37.66 40.43
CA ILE A 29 8.08 36.38 39.70
C ILE A 29 9.47 36.01 39.14
N PHE A 30 10.22 37.00 38.62
CA PHE A 30 11.59 36.78 38.15
C PHE A 30 12.55 36.42 39.29
N SER A 31 12.46 37.10 40.44
CA SER A 31 13.29 36.79 41.61
C SER A 31 13.07 35.35 42.08
N ASP A 32 11.80 34.93 42.17
CA ASP A 32 11.43 33.58 42.62
C ASP A 32 11.90 32.53 41.60
N LEU A 33 11.72 32.78 40.29
CA LEU A 33 12.23 31.88 39.24
C LEU A 33 13.76 31.80 39.22
N GLN A 34 14.45 32.89 39.53
CA GLN A 34 15.91 32.92 39.60
C GLN A 34 16.44 32.08 40.77
N GLU A 35 15.73 32.06 41.90
CA GLU A 35 16.06 31.21 43.05
C GLU A 35 15.77 29.72 42.75
N ILE A 36 14.67 29.42 42.06
CA ILE A 36 14.25 28.04 41.77
C ILE A 36 15.08 27.40 40.64
N LEU A 37 15.33 28.13 39.56
CA LEU A 37 15.92 27.59 38.31
C LEU A 37 17.39 27.94 38.11
N CYS A 38 17.92 28.91 38.88
CA CYS A 38 19.31 29.35 38.83
C CYS A 38 19.83 29.57 37.39
N VAL A 39 20.62 28.62 36.87
CA VAL A 39 21.30 28.71 35.56
C VAL A 39 20.32 28.65 34.39
N ASP A 40 19.19 27.95 34.57
CA ASP A 40 18.19 27.74 33.52
C ASP A 40 17.03 28.76 33.59
N CYS A 41 17.20 29.83 34.37
CA CYS A 41 16.19 30.87 34.55
C CYS A 41 15.99 31.69 33.26
N PRO A 42 14.74 31.92 32.80
CA PRO A 42 14.48 32.84 31.70
C PRO A 42 14.90 34.27 32.04
N SER A 43 15.24 35.07 31.04
CA SER A 43 15.59 36.49 31.27
C SER A 43 14.41 37.26 31.86
N ARG A 44 14.68 38.29 32.67
CA ARG A 44 13.67 39.20 33.21
C ARG A 44 12.73 39.76 32.12
N SER A 45 13.30 40.12 30.97
CA SER A 45 12.53 40.60 29.81
C SER A 45 11.57 39.55 29.23
N THR A 46 11.94 38.27 29.31
CA THR A 46 11.06 37.15 28.92
C THR A 46 9.91 37.00 29.91
N VAL A 47 10.19 37.05 31.21
CA VAL A 47 9.16 37.00 32.27
C VAL A 47 8.16 38.16 32.15
N GLU A 48 8.65 39.39 31.97
CA GLU A 48 7.80 40.57 31.79
C GLU A 48 6.92 40.47 30.54
N ARG A 49 7.48 39.97 29.42
CA ARG A 49 6.74 39.74 28.17
C ARG A 49 5.62 38.71 28.34
N TRP A 50 5.91 37.58 28.99
CA TRP A 50 4.92 36.54 29.26
C TRP A 50 3.83 37.04 30.20
N ALA A 51 4.18 37.71 31.30
CA ALA A 51 3.21 38.28 32.22
C ALA A 51 2.33 39.36 31.55
N ALA A 52 2.89 40.15 30.62
CA ALA A 52 2.11 41.10 29.83
C ALA A 52 1.14 40.41 28.86
N ARG A 53 1.60 39.37 28.15
CA ARG A 53 0.79 38.55 27.24
C ARG A 53 -0.40 37.90 27.96
N LEU A 54 -0.14 37.32 29.14
CA LEU A 54 -1.17 36.70 29.98
C LEU A 54 -2.17 37.73 30.53
N ARG A 55 -1.71 38.93 30.92
CA ARG A 55 -2.61 40.04 31.32
C ARG A 55 -3.50 40.54 30.18
N SER A 56 -3.05 40.43 28.92
CA SER A 56 -3.85 40.77 27.75
C SER A 56 -4.91 39.72 27.37
N GLY A 57 -5.04 38.63 28.14
CA GLY A 57 -6.08 37.62 27.95
C GLY A 57 -5.70 36.43 27.05
N ASP A 58 -4.44 36.36 26.62
CA ASP A 58 -3.90 35.20 25.90
C ASP A 58 -3.35 34.18 26.90
N ALA A 59 -4.18 33.20 27.25
CA ALA A 59 -3.91 32.18 28.28
C ALA A 59 -3.09 30.97 27.78
N ASP A 60 -2.60 30.99 26.53
CA ASP A 60 -1.85 29.85 26.00
C ASP A 60 -0.35 29.93 26.38
N VAL A 61 0.07 29.00 27.24
CA VAL A 61 1.47 28.82 27.67
C VAL A 61 2.33 28.07 26.66
N THR A 62 1.74 27.55 25.58
CA THR A 62 2.47 26.85 24.52
C THR A 62 3.07 27.82 23.50
N ASP A 63 4.10 27.35 22.79
CA ASP A 63 4.64 28.10 21.65
C ASP A 63 3.60 28.13 20.53
N LEU A 64 3.35 29.32 19.97
CA LEU A 64 2.63 29.43 18.72
C LEU A 64 3.36 28.64 17.62
N PRO A 65 2.63 28.17 16.59
CA PRO A 65 3.24 27.56 15.42
C PRO A 65 4.35 28.49 14.90
N ARG A 66 5.59 28.03 14.95
CA ARG A 66 6.72 28.81 14.43
C ARG A 66 6.53 28.92 12.93
N SER A 67 6.62 30.13 12.38
CA SER A 67 6.75 30.32 10.94
C SER A 67 8.10 29.70 10.53
N GLY A 68 8.06 28.45 10.07
CA GLY A 68 9.23 27.80 9.50
C GLY A 68 9.77 28.57 8.30
N ARG A 69 10.92 28.16 7.78
CA ARG A 69 11.41 28.66 6.49
C ARG A 69 10.32 28.42 5.43
N PRO A 70 9.89 29.45 4.66
CA PRO A 70 8.94 29.23 3.58
C PRO A 70 9.55 28.22 2.60
N VAL A 71 8.84 27.13 2.35
CA VAL A 71 9.24 26.14 1.35
C VAL A 71 8.99 26.80 0.01
N SER A 72 10.03 27.37 -0.60
CA SER A 72 9.94 28.23 -1.80
C SER A 72 9.24 27.56 -2.99
N ALA A 73 9.13 26.23 -2.99
CA ALA A 73 8.51 25.45 -4.04
C ALA A 73 7.05 25.06 -3.76
N THR A 74 6.56 25.09 -2.53
CA THR A 74 5.19 24.67 -2.16
C THR A 74 4.21 25.85 -2.22
N THR A 75 4.21 26.57 -3.34
CA THR A 75 3.23 27.64 -3.59
C THR A 75 1.95 27.04 -4.14
N SER A 76 0.81 27.71 -3.94
CA SER A 76 -0.48 27.27 -4.50
C SER A 76 -0.44 27.15 -6.03
N GLU A 77 0.36 27.99 -6.70
CA GLU A 77 0.60 27.93 -8.15
C GLU A 77 1.30 26.62 -8.55
N ASN A 78 2.39 26.26 -7.86
CA ASN A 78 3.14 25.04 -8.14
C ASN A 78 2.33 23.78 -7.82
N ILE A 79 1.54 23.81 -6.74
CA ILE A 79 0.62 22.73 -6.38
C ILE A 79 -0.39 22.52 -7.51
N GLY A 80 -1.05 23.59 -7.98
CA GLY A 80 -2.03 23.50 -9.07
C GLY A 80 -1.41 23.13 -10.43
N LEU A 81 -0.16 23.52 -10.68
CA LEU A 81 0.56 23.11 -11.88
C LEU A 81 0.90 21.61 -11.85
N ILE A 82 1.43 21.11 -10.74
CA ILE A 82 1.73 19.68 -10.55
C ILE A 82 0.45 18.84 -10.62
N GLU A 83 -0.63 19.30 -10.00
CA GLU A 83 -1.92 18.60 -10.04
C GLU A 83 -2.42 18.42 -11.48
N ARG A 84 -2.37 19.47 -12.30
CA ARG A 84 -2.76 19.40 -13.72
C ARG A 84 -1.92 18.39 -14.49
N ILE A 85 -0.60 18.42 -14.33
CA ILE A 85 0.31 17.49 -15.02
C ILE A 85 0.00 16.04 -14.62
N VAL A 86 -0.24 15.78 -13.34
CA VAL A 86 -0.58 14.43 -12.85
C VAL A 86 -1.95 13.96 -13.34
N MET A 87 -2.91 14.87 -13.51
CA MET A 87 -4.22 14.53 -14.07
C MET A 87 -4.12 14.14 -15.55
N GLU A 88 -3.22 14.77 -16.31
CA GLU A 88 -2.94 14.42 -17.71
C GLU A 88 -2.18 13.10 -17.83
N ASP A 89 -1.11 12.91 -17.05
CA ASP A 89 -0.35 11.66 -16.98
C ASP A 89 -0.14 11.20 -15.53
N LYS A 90 -0.97 10.23 -15.12
CA LYS A 90 -0.91 9.62 -13.78
C LYS A 90 0.34 8.80 -13.52
N CYS A 91 1.11 8.47 -14.55
CA CYS A 91 2.31 7.65 -14.47
C CYS A 91 3.61 8.47 -14.57
N ILE A 92 3.53 9.80 -14.55
CA ILE A 92 4.70 10.68 -14.66
C ILE A 92 5.72 10.40 -13.55
N ILE A 93 6.99 10.29 -13.93
CA ILE A 93 8.08 10.14 -12.96
C ILE A 93 8.54 11.50 -12.44
N VAL A 94 9.00 11.55 -11.18
CA VAL A 94 9.39 12.80 -10.50
C VAL A 94 10.46 13.59 -11.29
N ASN A 95 11.36 12.89 -11.98
CA ASN A 95 12.40 13.54 -12.80
C ASN A 95 11.82 14.24 -14.04
N GLN A 96 10.76 13.71 -14.64
CA GLN A 96 10.05 14.38 -15.73
C GLN A 96 9.30 15.60 -15.20
N LEU A 97 8.68 15.46 -14.03
CA LEU A 97 7.98 16.56 -13.36
C LEU A 97 8.95 17.71 -13.00
N GLU A 98 10.18 17.42 -12.59
CA GLU A 98 11.23 18.42 -12.35
C GLU A 98 11.58 19.21 -13.61
N GLN A 99 11.64 18.56 -14.77
CA GLN A 99 11.87 19.24 -16.05
C GLN A 99 10.67 20.09 -16.48
N SER A 100 9.44 19.70 -16.12
CA SER A 100 8.23 20.44 -16.49
C SER A 100 7.96 21.66 -15.62
N VAL A 101 8.36 21.61 -14.34
CA VAL A 101 7.96 22.62 -13.34
C VAL A 101 9.18 23.41 -12.81
N GLU A 102 10.41 23.06 -13.21
CA GLU A 102 11.67 23.66 -12.74
C GLU A 102 11.82 23.66 -11.21
N ILE A 103 11.17 22.69 -10.55
CA ILE A 103 11.22 22.47 -9.10
C ILE A 103 12.04 21.22 -8.82
N SER A 104 12.86 21.28 -7.77
CA SER A 104 13.66 20.13 -7.35
C SER A 104 12.81 18.86 -7.12
N SER A 105 13.35 17.70 -7.50
CA SER A 105 12.72 16.39 -7.30
C SER A 105 12.16 16.17 -5.88
N ARG A 106 12.87 16.64 -4.84
CA ARG A 106 12.43 16.54 -3.45
C ARG A 106 11.15 17.34 -3.19
N ALA A 107 11.09 18.59 -3.67
CA ALA A 107 9.92 19.43 -3.47
C ALA A 107 8.71 18.90 -4.27
N ASN A 108 8.92 18.43 -5.49
CA ASN A 108 7.91 17.73 -6.26
C ASN A 108 7.34 16.52 -5.52
N HIS A 109 8.22 15.68 -4.95
CA HIS A 109 7.79 14.54 -4.14
C HIS A 109 6.97 14.98 -2.92
N THR A 110 7.40 16.01 -2.19
CA THR A 110 6.65 16.55 -1.04
C THR A 110 5.27 17.05 -1.45
N ILE A 111 5.17 17.81 -2.54
CA ILE A 111 3.90 18.34 -3.05
C ILE A 111 2.97 17.17 -3.43
N LEU A 112 3.47 16.18 -4.17
CA LEU A 112 2.70 15.01 -4.55
C LEU A 112 2.18 14.24 -3.34
N THR A 113 3.03 13.93 -2.36
CA THR A 113 2.62 13.04 -1.25
C THR A 113 1.93 13.76 -0.09
N THR A 114 2.35 14.97 0.23
CA THR A 114 1.94 15.68 1.47
C THR A 114 0.80 16.65 1.19
N GLU A 115 0.92 17.46 0.13
CA GLU A 115 -0.07 18.49 -0.20
C GLU A 115 -1.23 17.91 -1.01
N LEU A 116 -0.93 17.11 -2.03
CA LEU A 116 -1.93 16.49 -2.91
C LEU A 116 -2.39 15.10 -2.43
N GLY A 117 -1.70 14.50 -1.46
CA GLY A 117 -2.06 13.19 -0.91
C GLY A 117 -1.92 12.02 -1.88
N HIS A 118 -1.16 12.17 -2.97
CA HIS A 118 -0.89 11.09 -3.90
C HIS A 118 0.04 10.03 -3.32
N ARG A 119 -0.12 8.79 -3.79
CA ARG A 119 0.75 7.67 -3.48
C ARG A 119 1.18 6.98 -4.77
N SER A 120 2.46 6.65 -4.88
CA SER A 120 2.96 5.86 -6.00
C SER A 120 2.58 4.39 -5.80
N ILE A 121 1.80 3.85 -6.72
CA ILE A 121 1.41 2.44 -6.75
C ILE A 121 1.78 1.88 -8.12
N CYS A 122 2.38 0.69 -8.14
CA CYS A 122 2.67 0.00 -9.39
C CYS A 122 1.39 -0.28 -10.17
N GLY A 123 1.41 -0.03 -11.49
CA GLY A 123 0.35 -0.42 -12.39
C GLY A 123 0.09 -1.93 -12.33
N LYS A 124 -1.16 -2.34 -12.59
CA LYS A 124 -1.54 -3.75 -12.69
C LYS A 124 -1.22 -4.27 -14.08
N TRP A 125 -0.53 -5.40 -14.16
CA TRP A 125 -0.38 -6.12 -15.43
C TRP A 125 -1.74 -6.59 -15.92
N PHE A 126 -2.07 -6.26 -17.16
CA PHE A 126 -3.25 -6.79 -17.85
C PHE A 126 -2.80 -7.85 -18.87
N PRO A 127 -3.42 -9.04 -18.93
CA PRO A 127 -2.93 -10.14 -19.76
C PRO A 127 -2.86 -9.84 -21.26
N HIS A 128 -3.82 -9.07 -21.80
CA HIS A 128 -3.91 -8.84 -23.23
C HIS A 128 -4.71 -7.58 -23.57
N LYS A 129 -4.28 -6.77 -24.55
CA LYS A 129 -5.04 -5.59 -24.97
C LYS A 129 -6.27 -6.00 -25.79
N LEU A 130 -7.45 -5.93 -25.20
CA LEU A 130 -8.71 -6.30 -25.86
C LEU A 130 -9.13 -5.30 -26.94
N SER A 131 -9.59 -5.80 -28.08
CA SER A 131 -10.30 -5.01 -29.11
C SER A 131 -11.73 -4.66 -28.67
N GLU A 132 -12.36 -3.68 -29.34
CA GLU A 132 -13.74 -3.28 -29.01
C GLU A 132 -14.73 -4.43 -29.17
N ASN A 133 -14.62 -5.19 -30.26
CA ASN A 133 -15.45 -6.38 -30.50
C ASN A 133 -15.29 -7.43 -29.40
N GLN A 134 -14.06 -7.66 -28.92
CA GLN A 134 -13.81 -8.59 -27.80
C GLN A 134 -14.43 -8.09 -26.50
N ARG A 135 -14.40 -6.77 -26.24
CA ARG A 135 -15.05 -6.18 -25.06
C ARG A 135 -16.56 -6.35 -25.11
N LEU A 136 -17.18 -6.06 -26.25
CA LEU A 136 -18.62 -6.22 -26.44
C LEU A 136 -19.05 -7.69 -26.33
N ALA A 137 -18.30 -8.60 -26.94
CA ALA A 137 -18.57 -10.04 -26.82
C ALA A 137 -18.51 -10.51 -25.36
N ARG A 138 -17.49 -10.07 -24.60
CA ARG A 138 -17.39 -10.38 -23.17
C ARG A 138 -18.56 -9.82 -22.38
N LEU A 139 -18.96 -8.57 -22.61
CA LEU A 139 -20.11 -7.95 -21.95
C LEU A 139 -21.38 -8.76 -22.19
N ASN A 140 -21.67 -9.09 -23.46
CA ASN A 140 -22.86 -9.83 -23.84
C ASN A 140 -22.89 -11.25 -23.24
N ILE A 141 -21.75 -11.95 -23.23
CA ILE A 141 -21.64 -13.28 -22.59
C ILE A 141 -21.86 -13.15 -21.08
N THR A 142 -21.24 -12.17 -20.42
CA THR A 142 -21.39 -11.97 -18.97
C THR A 142 -22.83 -11.61 -18.60
N GLN A 143 -23.52 -10.77 -19.39
CA GLN A 143 -24.94 -10.45 -19.16
C GLN A 143 -25.81 -11.71 -19.27
N LYS A 144 -25.63 -12.52 -20.31
CA LYS A 144 -26.36 -13.78 -20.47
C LYS A 144 -26.09 -14.75 -19.33
N LEU A 145 -24.83 -14.88 -18.91
CA LEU A 145 -24.49 -15.70 -17.75
C LEU A 145 -25.14 -15.15 -16.48
N LEU A 146 -25.12 -13.84 -16.27
CA LEU A 146 -25.76 -13.22 -15.11
C LEU A 146 -27.26 -13.51 -15.10
N GLU A 147 -27.99 -13.27 -16.19
CA GLU A 147 -29.42 -13.60 -16.32
C GLU A 147 -29.71 -15.09 -16.07
N THR A 148 -28.83 -15.97 -16.54
CA THR A 148 -28.96 -17.42 -16.36
C THR A 148 -28.81 -17.85 -14.90
N TYR A 149 -27.99 -17.14 -14.12
CA TYR A 149 -27.64 -17.45 -12.73
C TYR A 149 -28.15 -16.41 -11.71
N ASP A 150 -29.00 -15.47 -12.13
CA ASP A 150 -29.42 -14.29 -11.35
C ASP A 150 -30.26 -14.64 -10.11
N ASN A 151 -30.82 -15.85 -10.08
CA ASN A 151 -31.66 -16.33 -8.97
C ASN A 151 -30.88 -16.91 -7.78
N CYS A 152 -29.56 -16.69 -7.68
CA CYS A 152 -28.72 -17.09 -6.54
C CYS A 152 -28.95 -18.52 -6.03
N ASP A 153 -29.24 -19.47 -6.92
CA ASP A 153 -29.22 -20.88 -6.53
C ASP A 153 -27.75 -21.30 -6.44
N SER A 154 -27.15 -21.06 -5.28
CA SER A 154 -25.75 -21.39 -4.98
C SER A 154 -25.43 -22.84 -5.35
N ARG A 155 -26.44 -23.73 -5.32
CA ARG A 155 -26.35 -25.11 -5.82
C ARG A 155 -25.93 -25.18 -7.28
N ARG A 156 -26.51 -24.37 -8.16
CA ARG A 156 -26.20 -24.38 -9.60
C ARG A 156 -24.79 -23.91 -9.92
N LEU A 157 -24.22 -23.01 -9.11
CA LEU A 157 -22.81 -22.62 -9.27
C LEU A 157 -21.87 -23.71 -8.76
N THR A 158 -22.25 -24.45 -7.71
CA THR A 158 -21.44 -25.57 -7.19
C THR A 158 -21.40 -26.78 -8.12
N GLU A 159 -22.39 -26.90 -9.02
CA GLU A 159 -22.46 -27.93 -10.06
C GLU A 159 -21.59 -27.63 -11.28
N ILE A 160 -21.13 -26.38 -11.46
CA ILE A 160 -20.25 -26.03 -12.58
C ILE A 160 -18.89 -26.70 -12.36
N ILE A 161 -18.52 -27.56 -13.30
CA ILE A 161 -17.19 -28.12 -13.39
C ILE A 161 -16.41 -27.28 -14.39
N THR A 162 -15.28 -26.76 -13.95
CA THR A 162 -14.37 -25.99 -14.78
C THR A 162 -12.96 -26.50 -14.60
N GLY A 163 -12.11 -26.29 -15.60
CA GLY A 163 -10.75 -26.74 -15.56
C GLY A 163 -9.88 -25.96 -16.54
N ASP A 164 -8.58 -26.04 -16.30
CA ASP A 164 -7.57 -25.41 -17.15
C ASP A 164 -6.26 -26.20 -17.05
N GLU A 165 -5.35 -25.96 -17.98
CA GLU A 165 -4.01 -26.50 -17.96
C GLU A 165 -3.01 -25.54 -17.31
N THR A 166 -2.14 -26.06 -16.44
CA THR A 166 -1.11 -25.25 -15.81
C THR A 166 0.24 -25.96 -15.76
N TRP A 167 1.31 -25.18 -15.98
CA TRP A 167 2.67 -25.67 -15.82
C TRP A 167 3.09 -25.61 -14.36
N VAL A 168 3.34 -26.78 -13.76
CA VAL A 168 3.91 -26.90 -12.42
C VAL A 168 5.40 -27.16 -12.53
N TYR A 169 6.20 -26.26 -11.96
CA TYR A 169 7.66 -26.37 -11.93
C TYR A 169 8.10 -27.16 -10.69
N TYR A 170 9.07 -28.08 -10.84
CA TYR A 170 9.63 -28.81 -9.69
C TYR A 170 10.33 -27.91 -8.68
N SER A 171 10.77 -26.72 -9.10
CA SER A 171 11.32 -25.71 -8.21
C SER A 171 10.74 -24.35 -8.57
N THR A 172 10.31 -23.59 -7.57
CA THR A 172 9.76 -22.25 -7.78
C THR A 172 10.84 -21.32 -8.35
N PRO A 173 10.64 -20.72 -9.54
CA PRO A 173 11.54 -19.68 -10.01
C PRO A 173 11.35 -18.43 -9.13
N TYR A 174 12.29 -18.17 -8.23
CA TYR A 174 12.23 -17.00 -7.36
C TYR A 174 12.37 -15.71 -8.19
N SER A 175 11.49 -14.73 -7.91
CA SER A 175 11.67 -13.35 -8.35
C SER A 175 12.89 -12.74 -7.66
N LYS A 176 13.68 -11.92 -8.38
CA LYS A 176 14.85 -11.19 -7.85
C LYS A 176 14.52 -10.44 -6.55
N TYR A 177 13.30 -9.90 -6.45
CA TYR A 177 12.83 -9.15 -5.28
C TYR A 177 12.68 -9.98 -4.01
N LYS A 178 12.54 -11.30 -4.10
CA LYS A 178 12.45 -12.20 -2.93
C LYS A 178 13.82 -12.62 -2.38
N LYS A 179 14.92 -12.32 -3.07
CA LYS A 179 16.30 -12.58 -2.63
C LYS A 179 17.06 -11.27 -2.41
N ARG A 180 16.51 -10.40 -1.55
CA ARG A 180 17.23 -9.21 -1.09
C ARG A 180 18.32 -9.66 -0.11
N SER A 181 19.54 -9.20 -0.33
CA SER A 181 20.64 -9.40 0.61
C SER A 181 20.81 -8.14 1.42
N TRP A 182 20.98 -8.28 2.74
CA TRP A 182 21.48 -7.21 3.59
C TRP A 182 22.98 -7.09 3.32
N VAL A 183 23.44 -5.89 2.94
CA VAL A 183 24.86 -5.59 2.68
C VAL A 183 25.27 -4.39 3.53
N ARG A 184 26.52 -4.32 3.95
CA ARG A 184 27.06 -3.20 4.72
C ARG A 184 27.92 -2.30 3.81
N GLY A 185 27.60 -1.01 3.76
CA GLY A 185 28.37 -0.02 2.99
C GLY A 185 28.48 -0.40 1.51
N ASP A 186 29.72 -0.52 1.02
CA ASP A 186 30.05 -0.80 -0.38
C ASP A 186 30.15 -2.30 -0.71
N GLU A 187 29.72 -3.18 0.21
CA GLU A 187 29.68 -4.62 -0.02
C GLU A 187 28.81 -4.97 -1.24
N GLN A 188 29.34 -5.86 -2.08
CA GLN A 188 28.60 -6.36 -3.24
C GLN A 188 27.51 -7.35 -2.77
N PRO A 189 26.26 -7.22 -3.25
CA PRO A 189 25.21 -8.16 -2.92
C PRO A 189 25.51 -9.55 -3.46
N ALA A 190 24.97 -10.58 -2.80
CA ALA A 190 25.15 -11.96 -3.22
C ALA A 190 24.75 -12.14 -4.69
N LYS A 191 25.64 -12.75 -5.48
CA LYS A 191 25.36 -13.10 -6.88
C LYS A 191 24.36 -14.24 -6.89
N ILE A 192 23.17 -13.97 -7.42
CA ILE A 192 22.10 -14.96 -7.53
C ILE A 192 22.03 -15.42 -8.98
N LEU A 193 22.09 -16.73 -9.19
CA LEU A 193 21.85 -17.32 -10.49
C LEU A 193 20.41 -17.04 -10.93
N ARG A 194 20.24 -16.46 -12.12
CA ARG A 194 18.92 -16.28 -12.74
C ARG A 194 18.32 -17.68 -12.94
N PRO A 195 17.07 -17.94 -12.51
CA PRO A 195 16.41 -19.21 -12.80
C PRO A 195 16.37 -19.44 -14.31
N ASP A 196 16.83 -20.58 -14.77
CA ASP A 196 16.68 -20.99 -16.16
C ASP A 196 15.20 -21.24 -16.47
N PHE A 197 14.73 -20.75 -17.61
CA PHE A 197 13.38 -21.00 -18.13
C PHE A 197 13.18 -22.47 -18.54
N ARG A 198 14.27 -23.23 -18.72
CA ARG A 198 14.27 -24.66 -19.09
C ARG A 198 14.24 -25.62 -17.92
N LYS A 199 13.97 -25.13 -16.70
CA LYS A 199 13.80 -26.02 -15.55
C LYS A 199 12.72 -27.06 -15.82
N PRO A 200 12.89 -28.29 -15.31
CA PRO A 200 11.90 -29.33 -15.52
C PRO A 200 10.56 -28.85 -14.97
N LYS A 201 9.51 -29.18 -15.70
CA LYS A 201 8.12 -28.81 -15.41
C LYS A 201 7.19 -29.85 -16.01
N ILE A 202 6.06 -30.04 -15.34
CA ILE A 202 4.99 -30.93 -15.80
C ILE A 202 3.76 -30.07 -16.04
N MET A 203 3.08 -30.29 -17.16
CA MET A 203 1.76 -29.69 -17.39
C MET A 203 0.72 -30.55 -16.68
N HIS A 204 -0.10 -29.94 -15.84
CA HIS A 204 -1.26 -30.60 -15.25
C HIS A 204 -2.52 -30.07 -15.90
N THR A 205 -3.44 -30.98 -16.21
CA THR A 205 -4.84 -30.64 -16.50
C THR A 205 -5.64 -30.86 -15.24
N ILE A 206 -6.30 -29.82 -14.75
CA ILE A 206 -7.02 -29.84 -13.47
C ILE A 206 -8.46 -29.41 -13.72
N PHE A 207 -9.42 -30.21 -13.26
CA PHE A 207 -10.83 -29.85 -13.20
C PHE A 207 -11.31 -29.85 -11.76
N PHE A 208 -12.13 -28.87 -11.42
CA PHE A 208 -12.74 -28.72 -10.10
C PHE A 208 -14.15 -28.15 -10.21
N SER A 209 -14.94 -28.34 -9.16
CA SER A 209 -16.28 -27.78 -8.99
C SER A 209 -16.38 -27.06 -7.65
N GLY A 210 -17.58 -26.57 -7.29
CA GLY A 210 -17.82 -26.04 -5.95
C GLY A 210 -17.62 -27.07 -4.83
N HIS A 211 -17.57 -28.36 -5.14
CA HIS A 211 -17.38 -29.46 -4.19
C HIS A 211 -15.91 -29.87 -4.01
N GLY A 212 -15.00 -29.37 -4.86
CA GLY A 212 -13.58 -29.69 -4.82
C GLY A 212 -13.02 -30.17 -6.15
N ILE A 213 -11.86 -30.84 -6.09
CA ILE A 213 -11.14 -31.32 -7.28
C ILE A 213 -11.85 -32.56 -7.84
N VAL A 214 -12.16 -32.51 -9.13
CA VAL A 214 -12.80 -33.61 -9.87
C VAL A 214 -11.74 -34.42 -10.62
N LEU A 215 -10.75 -33.77 -11.21
CA LEU A 215 -9.69 -34.44 -11.95
C LEU A 215 -8.37 -33.68 -11.80
N GLN A 216 -7.29 -34.41 -11.61
CA GLN A 216 -5.93 -33.91 -11.72
C GLN A 216 -5.10 -34.93 -12.48
N LEU A 217 -4.74 -34.61 -13.73
CA LEU A 217 -3.92 -35.48 -14.56
C LEU A 217 -2.60 -34.79 -14.95
N PRO A 218 -1.44 -35.37 -14.60
CA PRO A 218 -0.17 -34.93 -15.17
C PRO A 218 -0.06 -35.39 -16.62
N CYS A 219 0.39 -34.50 -17.50
CA CYS A 219 0.93 -34.88 -18.79
C CYS A 219 2.36 -35.43 -18.61
N GLU A 220 2.86 -36.17 -19.60
CA GLU A 220 4.24 -36.64 -19.61
C GLU A 220 5.24 -35.47 -19.49
N SER A 221 6.34 -35.70 -18.78
CA SER A 221 7.34 -34.67 -18.49
C SER A 221 7.84 -33.98 -19.77
N GLY A 222 7.73 -32.66 -19.81
CA GLY A 222 8.16 -31.84 -20.95
C GLY A 222 7.21 -31.82 -22.15
N LYS A 223 6.10 -32.56 -22.14
CA LYS A 223 5.07 -32.49 -23.19
C LYS A 223 3.94 -31.53 -22.80
N ALA A 224 3.36 -30.90 -23.80
CA ALA A 224 2.13 -30.14 -23.66
C ALA A 224 0.92 -31.06 -23.88
N VAL A 225 -0.23 -30.63 -23.38
CA VAL A 225 -1.51 -31.30 -23.64
C VAL A 225 -1.81 -31.23 -25.14
N THR A 226 -1.90 -32.41 -25.76
CA THR A 226 -2.31 -32.58 -27.16
C THR A 226 -3.80 -32.86 -27.22
N ALA A 227 -4.40 -32.66 -28.39
CA ALA A 227 -5.80 -33.03 -28.61
C ALA A 227 -6.06 -34.51 -28.29
N THR A 228 -5.16 -35.41 -28.72
CA THR A 228 -5.26 -36.85 -28.44
C THR A 228 -5.23 -37.17 -26.95
N PHE A 229 -4.29 -36.58 -26.21
CA PHE A 229 -4.23 -36.75 -24.75
C PHE A 229 -5.51 -36.26 -24.07
N PHE A 230 -6.03 -35.12 -24.52
CA PHE A 230 -7.25 -34.56 -23.97
C PHE A 230 -8.48 -35.45 -24.25
N THR A 231 -8.62 -35.95 -25.48
CA THR A 231 -9.78 -36.79 -25.86
C THR A 231 -9.68 -38.22 -25.34
N GLU A 232 -8.49 -38.80 -25.28
CA GLU A 232 -8.29 -40.21 -24.93
C GLU A 232 -8.04 -40.42 -23.44
N GLN A 233 -7.47 -39.44 -22.74
CA GLN A 233 -7.17 -39.54 -21.31
C GLN A 233 -7.97 -38.55 -20.47
N VAL A 234 -8.01 -37.27 -20.81
CA VAL A 234 -8.64 -36.26 -19.93
C VAL A 234 -10.16 -36.44 -19.87
N LEU A 235 -10.85 -36.41 -21.01
CA LEU A 235 -12.30 -36.47 -21.05
C LEU A 235 -12.90 -37.77 -20.48
N PRO A 236 -12.37 -38.97 -20.82
CA PRO A 236 -12.93 -40.21 -20.27
C PRO A 236 -12.77 -40.30 -18.76
N ASN A 237 -11.59 -39.98 -18.22
CA ASN A 237 -11.36 -39.96 -16.78
C ASN A 237 -12.19 -38.87 -16.08
N LEU A 238 -12.41 -37.72 -16.73
CA LEU A 238 -13.28 -36.67 -16.20
C LEU A 238 -14.72 -37.16 -16.05
N ILE A 239 -15.27 -37.76 -17.11
CA ILE A 239 -16.64 -38.28 -17.11
C ILE A 239 -16.80 -39.38 -16.05
N GLU A 240 -15.86 -40.32 -15.97
CA GLU A 240 -15.87 -41.38 -14.96
C GLU A 240 -15.82 -40.81 -13.53
N ASN A 241 -15.00 -39.78 -13.28
CA ASN A 241 -14.94 -39.12 -11.99
C ASN A 241 -16.24 -38.36 -11.65
N ILE A 242 -16.90 -37.76 -12.64
CA ILE A 242 -18.20 -37.11 -12.47
C ILE A 242 -19.25 -38.15 -12.08
N GLU A 243 -19.33 -39.26 -12.81
CA GLU A 243 -20.30 -40.33 -12.55
C GLU A 243 -20.08 -41.00 -11.20
N SER A 244 -18.83 -41.25 -10.82
CA SER A 244 -18.50 -41.85 -9.51
C SER A 244 -18.81 -40.91 -8.34
N THR A 245 -18.69 -39.60 -8.54
CA THR A 245 -19.05 -38.59 -7.53
C THR A 245 -20.57 -38.45 -7.41
N ALA A 246 -21.31 -38.46 -8.52
CA ALA A 246 -22.78 -38.43 -8.52
C ALA A 246 -23.42 -39.65 -7.84
N ARG A 247 -22.74 -40.81 -7.85
CA ARG A 247 -23.18 -42.04 -7.16
C ARG A 247 -22.94 -42.05 -5.66
N LYS A 248 -22.20 -41.09 -5.09
CA LYS A 248 -21.95 -40.96 -3.65
C LYS A 248 -22.69 -39.74 -3.07
N PRO A 249 -24.01 -39.82 -2.84
CA PRO A 249 -24.65 -38.87 -1.96
C PRO A 249 -24.21 -39.20 -0.52
N GLU A 250 -23.62 -38.23 0.17
CA GLU A 250 -23.42 -38.23 1.62
C GLU A 250 -22.43 -39.27 2.21
N LEU A 251 -21.17 -38.85 2.34
CA LEU A 251 -20.38 -39.14 3.54
C LEU A 251 -19.65 -37.84 3.95
N GLU A 252 -20.43 -36.83 4.35
CA GLU A 252 -19.91 -35.73 5.16
C GLU A 252 -19.53 -36.27 6.54
N GLU A 253 -18.34 -36.83 6.69
CA GLU A 253 -17.73 -37.01 8.01
C GLU A 253 -16.24 -37.35 7.94
N ARG A 254 -15.41 -36.46 7.35
CA ARG A 254 -13.98 -36.40 7.70
C ARG A 254 -13.50 -34.95 7.72
N ARG A 255 -13.82 -34.26 8.82
CA ARG A 255 -13.05 -33.12 9.31
C ARG A 255 -11.65 -33.61 9.69
N PHE A 256 -10.62 -32.95 9.17
CA PHE A 256 -9.30 -32.85 9.78
C PHE A 256 -9.08 -31.39 10.17
#